data_AF-A0A4P6HR17-F1
#
_entry.id   AF-A0A4P6HR17-F1
#
_cell.length_a   1.000
_cell.length_b   1.000
_cell.length_c   1.000
_cell.angle_alpha   90.00
_cell.angle_beta   90.00
_cell.angle_gamma   90.00
#
_symmetry.space_group_name_H-M   'P 1'
#
loop_
_entity.id
_entity.type
_entity.pdbx_description
1 polymer ?
#
loop_
_entity_poly.entity_id
_entity_poly.type
_entity_poly.pdbx_seq_one_letter_code
_entity_poly.pdbx_strand_id
1 'polypeptide(L)'
;MAKAFPLTASLAAEYRDLFRMSPIRPERAAETARLAHRLAETARKTRYAAVGAGLGVPWHVVGILHLLESGGDFTRHLHNGDPLAGRTVRVPKGRPAAGQPPFSWEESAVDALVLAGLDAWEDWSLAGAAYVFEGYNGFGYRRRSPAINSPYLWSFTTAYASGKYVADGVWSATAVSRQCGAMALLLALIEAGLIAHPDAATPAGLTLPADPAALHVLAKARQSLAA
;
A
#
# COMPACT_ATOMS: atom_id res chain seq x y z
N MET A 1 -18.14 14.02 9.73
CA MET A 1 -17.00 14.30 8.83
C MET A 1 -15.74 13.68 9.42
N ALA A 2 -15.20 12.60 8.86
CA ALA A 2 -13.94 12.03 9.34
C ALA A 2 -12.79 12.93 8.86
N LYS A 3 -11.99 13.46 9.81
CA LYS A 3 -10.80 14.27 9.52
C LYS A 3 -9.90 13.53 8.52
N ALA A 4 -9.46 14.25 7.49
CA ALA A 4 -8.30 13.86 6.69
C ALA A 4 -7.14 13.56 7.66
N PHE A 5 -6.37 12.51 7.42
CA PHE A 5 -5.03 12.40 7.98
C PHE A 5 -4.09 12.92 6.90
N PRO A 6 -3.85 14.24 6.75
CA PRO A 6 -2.94 14.74 5.72
C PRO A 6 -1.51 14.30 6.04
N LEU A 7 -0.69 14.11 5.00
CA LEU A 7 0.74 13.90 5.16
C LEU A 7 1.41 15.21 5.63
N THR A 8 1.46 15.40 6.95
CA THR A 8 2.19 16.51 7.59
C THR A 8 3.66 16.16 7.76
N ALA A 9 4.50 17.17 8.01
CA ALA A 9 5.90 16.95 8.36
C ALA A 9 6.08 16.04 9.59
N SER A 10 5.22 16.18 10.60
CA SER A 10 5.24 15.32 11.79
C SER A 10 4.90 13.87 11.44
N LEU A 11 3.91 13.65 10.59
CA LEU A 11 3.52 12.30 10.17
C LEU A 11 4.61 11.67 9.28
N ALA A 12 5.22 12.47 8.40
CA ALA A 12 6.34 12.01 7.58
C ALA A 12 7.55 11.61 8.45
N ALA A 13 7.86 12.39 9.49
CA ALA A 13 8.90 12.07 10.46
C ALA A 13 8.59 10.77 11.21
N GLU A 14 7.34 10.61 11.69
CA GLU A 14 6.88 9.38 12.37
C GLU A 14 7.09 8.14 11.50
N TYR A 15 6.72 8.18 10.21
CA TYR A 15 6.98 7.05 9.30
C TYR A 15 8.47 6.72 9.17
N ARG A 16 9.32 7.73 9.02
CA ARG A 16 10.77 7.54 8.90
C ARG A 16 11.39 7.01 10.20
N ASP A 17 10.95 7.52 11.34
CA ASP A 17 11.39 7.08 12.66
C ASP A 17 11.01 5.62 12.89
N LEU A 18 9.74 5.26 12.65
CA LEU A 18 9.28 3.88 12.76
C LEU A 18 10.07 2.96 11.83
N PHE A 19 10.28 3.34 10.58
CA PHE A 19 11.05 2.54 9.63
C PHE A 19 12.49 2.29 10.09
N ARG A 20 13.18 3.35 10.52
CA ARG A 20 14.56 3.27 11.00
C ARG A 20 14.71 2.45 12.28
N MET A 21 13.73 2.53 13.19
CA MET A 21 13.82 1.89 14.50
C MET A 21 13.22 0.47 14.55
N SER A 22 12.56 0.02 13.47
CA SER A 22 11.76 -1.21 13.49
C SER A 22 12.30 -2.26 12.54
N PRO A 23 13.34 -3.03 12.93
CA PRO A 23 13.84 -4.13 12.12
C PRO A 23 12.76 -5.20 11.89
N ILE A 24 12.94 -5.97 10.81
CA ILE A 24 12.19 -7.20 10.58
C ILE A 24 12.53 -8.18 11.71
N ARG A 25 11.50 -8.82 12.28
CA ARG A 25 11.67 -9.80 13.35
C ARG A 25 12.45 -11.02 12.83
N PRO A 26 13.42 -11.57 13.58
CA PRO A 26 14.23 -12.70 13.12
C PRO A 26 13.40 -13.89 12.63
N GLU A 27 12.31 -14.22 13.33
CA GLU A 27 11.39 -15.31 12.97
C GLU A 27 10.60 -15.05 11.68
N ARG A 28 10.61 -13.82 11.15
CA ARG A 28 9.98 -13.43 9.89
C ARG A 28 10.97 -13.09 8.78
N ALA A 29 12.27 -13.08 9.07
CA ALA A 29 13.30 -12.65 8.12
C ALA A 29 13.28 -13.47 6.83
N ALA A 30 13.29 -14.80 6.94
CA ALA A 30 13.29 -15.70 5.77
C ALA A 30 12.03 -15.54 4.91
N GLU A 31 10.86 -15.41 5.54
CA GLU A 31 9.59 -15.21 4.85
C GLU A 31 9.57 -13.86 4.10
N THR A 32 10.00 -12.79 4.77
CA THR A 32 10.02 -11.44 4.20
C THR A 32 11.01 -11.34 3.03
N ALA A 33 12.21 -11.89 3.18
CA ALA A 33 13.21 -11.95 2.10
C ALA A 33 12.69 -12.72 0.89
N ARG A 34 12.06 -13.89 1.10
CA ARG A 34 11.45 -14.67 0.01
C ARG A 34 10.38 -13.86 -0.74
N LEU A 35 9.55 -13.11 -0.01
CA LEU A 35 8.52 -12.26 -0.63
C LEU A 35 9.15 -11.11 -1.43
N ALA A 36 10.20 -10.46 -0.92
CA ALA A 36 10.93 -9.40 -1.61
C ALA A 36 11.58 -9.91 -2.92
N HIS A 37 12.28 -11.05 -2.87
CA HIS A 37 12.85 -11.67 -4.06
C HIS A 37 11.76 -12.09 -5.06
N ARG A 38 10.63 -12.62 -4.59
CA ARG A 38 9.51 -12.94 -5.46
C ARG A 38 8.98 -11.69 -6.17
N LEU A 39 8.83 -10.56 -5.48
CA LEU A 39 8.42 -9.31 -6.14
C LEU A 39 9.41 -8.86 -7.22
N ALA A 40 10.70 -9.09 -7.00
CA ALA A 40 11.77 -8.70 -7.91
C ALA A 40 12.05 -9.71 -9.04
N GLU A 41 11.37 -10.86 -9.08
CA GLU A 41 11.44 -11.80 -10.21
C GLU A 41 11.19 -11.05 -11.51
N THR A 42 12.07 -11.23 -12.51
CA THR A 42 12.06 -10.45 -13.76
C THR A 42 10.67 -10.40 -14.41
N ALA A 43 9.98 -11.54 -14.51
CA ALA A 43 8.65 -11.60 -15.11
C ALA A 43 7.61 -10.74 -14.36
N ARG A 44 7.69 -10.67 -13.03
CA ARG A 44 6.77 -9.88 -12.20
C ARG A 44 7.13 -8.40 -12.24
N LYS A 45 8.42 -8.10 -12.04
CA LYS A 45 8.96 -6.74 -12.06
C LYS A 45 8.65 -6.04 -13.39
N THR A 46 8.76 -6.74 -14.52
CA THR A 46 8.43 -6.17 -15.85
C THR A 46 6.96 -5.74 -15.92
N ARG A 47 6.02 -6.56 -15.42
CA ARG A 47 4.59 -6.22 -15.40
C ARG A 47 4.31 -5.03 -14.47
N TYR A 48 4.91 -5.04 -13.28
CA TYR A 48 4.78 -3.93 -12.32
C TYR A 48 5.34 -2.62 -12.86
N ALA A 49 6.50 -2.68 -13.54
CA ALA A 49 7.12 -1.52 -14.17
C ALA A 49 6.28 -0.99 -15.34
N ALA A 50 5.68 -1.86 -16.15
CA ALA A 50 4.80 -1.45 -17.25
C ALA A 50 3.57 -0.67 -16.75
N VAL A 51 2.90 -1.16 -15.71
CA VAL A 51 1.79 -0.45 -15.07
C VAL A 51 2.26 0.86 -14.44
N GLY A 52 3.36 0.81 -13.69
CA GLY A 52 3.90 1.97 -12.98
C GLY A 52 4.36 3.10 -13.90
N ALA A 53 4.98 2.77 -15.03
CA ALA A 53 5.52 3.76 -15.97
C ALA A 53 4.45 4.69 -16.54
N GLY A 54 3.24 4.19 -16.80
CA GLY A 54 2.13 5.01 -17.30
C GLY A 54 1.55 5.97 -16.26
N LEU A 55 1.86 5.76 -14.98
CA LEU A 55 1.25 6.49 -13.85
C LEU A 55 2.28 7.22 -12.98
N GLY A 56 3.58 7.11 -13.28
CA GLY A 56 4.64 7.63 -12.41
C GLY A 56 4.81 6.86 -11.10
N VAL A 57 4.23 5.65 -10.97
CA VAL A 57 4.30 4.84 -9.74
C VAL A 57 5.51 3.90 -9.79
N PRO A 58 6.38 3.85 -8.76
CA PRO A 58 7.49 2.91 -8.74
C PRO A 58 7.02 1.45 -8.76
N TRP A 59 7.72 0.61 -9.53
CA TRP A 59 7.36 -0.81 -9.70
C TRP A 59 7.19 -1.55 -8.35
N HIS A 60 8.01 -1.20 -7.35
CA HIS A 60 7.97 -1.86 -6.05
C HIS A 60 6.73 -1.47 -5.25
N VAL A 61 6.20 -0.25 -5.41
CA VAL A 61 4.92 0.17 -4.81
C VAL A 61 3.78 -0.64 -5.41
N VAL A 62 3.73 -0.76 -6.75
CA VAL A 62 2.73 -1.59 -7.44
C VAL A 62 2.81 -3.04 -6.98
N GLY A 63 4.03 -3.61 -6.92
CA GLY A 63 4.25 -4.99 -6.48
C GLY A 63 3.86 -5.24 -5.03
N ILE A 64 4.17 -4.31 -4.12
CA ILE A 64 3.78 -4.41 -2.71
C ILE A 64 2.26 -4.36 -2.57
N LEU A 65 1.57 -3.41 -3.20
CA LEU A 65 0.11 -3.35 -3.20
C LEU A 65 -0.50 -4.64 -3.76
N HIS A 66 0.02 -5.15 -4.88
CA HIS A 66 -0.45 -6.41 -5.45
C HIS A 66 -0.29 -7.60 -4.50
N LEU A 67 0.82 -7.66 -3.78
CA LEU A 67 1.03 -8.70 -2.78
C LEU A 67 0.03 -8.58 -1.61
N LEU A 68 -0.25 -7.36 -1.15
CA LEU A 68 -1.13 -7.17 0.00
C LEU A 68 -2.62 -7.37 -0.33
N GLU A 69 -3.05 -7.04 -1.54
CA GLU A 69 -4.45 -7.11 -1.94
C GLU A 69 -4.88 -8.47 -2.52
N SER A 70 -3.95 -9.20 -3.17
CA SER A 70 -4.28 -10.48 -3.82
C SER A 70 -3.23 -11.58 -3.66
N GLY A 71 -2.21 -11.38 -2.82
CA GLY A 71 -1.14 -12.36 -2.63
C GLY A 71 -0.13 -12.40 -3.81
N GLY A 72 -0.25 -11.48 -4.77
CA GLY A 72 0.53 -11.47 -6.00
C GLY A 72 -0.02 -12.40 -7.09
N ASP A 73 -1.33 -12.68 -7.07
CA ASP A 73 -2.05 -13.50 -8.03
C ASP A 73 -2.52 -12.66 -9.23
N PHE A 74 -1.86 -12.86 -10.38
CA PHE A 74 -2.16 -12.15 -11.62
C PHE A 74 -3.47 -12.59 -12.30
N THR A 75 -4.25 -13.49 -11.70
CA THR A 75 -5.60 -13.84 -12.16
C THR A 75 -6.69 -13.06 -11.41
N ARG A 76 -6.29 -12.17 -10.49
CA ARG A 76 -7.18 -11.40 -9.62
C ARG A 76 -6.97 -9.89 -9.75
N HIS A 77 -8.06 -9.15 -9.54
CA HIS A 77 -8.06 -7.69 -9.49
C HIS A 77 -7.17 -7.17 -8.36
N LEU A 78 -6.34 -6.16 -8.68
CA LEU A 78 -5.55 -5.42 -7.69
C LEU A 78 -6.43 -4.72 -6.64
N HIS A 79 -7.67 -4.37 -7.00
CA HIS A 79 -8.60 -3.66 -6.11
C HIS A 79 -8.87 -4.34 -4.77
N ASN A 80 -9.08 -5.66 -4.81
CA ASN A 80 -9.59 -6.43 -3.66
C ASN A 80 -9.43 -7.96 -3.82
N GLY A 81 -8.80 -8.43 -4.91
CA GLY A 81 -8.55 -9.84 -5.17
C GLY A 81 -9.72 -10.62 -5.79
N ASP A 82 -10.80 -9.99 -6.27
CA ASP A 82 -11.83 -10.68 -7.06
C ASP A 82 -11.24 -11.23 -8.38
N PRO A 83 -11.79 -12.30 -8.98
CA PRO A 83 -11.27 -12.85 -10.24
C PRO A 83 -11.41 -11.89 -11.43
N LEU A 84 -10.40 -11.82 -12.31
CA LEU A 84 -10.41 -10.98 -13.52
C LEU A 84 -11.44 -11.39 -14.58
N ALA A 85 -12.10 -12.55 -14.40
CA ALA A 85 -13.14 -13.07 -15.29
C ALA A 85 -14.44 -12.25 -15.25
N GLY A 86 -14.59 -11.33 -14.30
CA GLY A 86 -15.74 -10.45 -14.17
C GLY A 86 -15.31 -9.07 -13.70
N ARG A 87 -16.28 -8.25 -13.28
CA ARG A 87 -16.01 -7.03 -12.51
C ARG A 87 -15.98 -7.38 -11.03
N THR A 88 -15.34 -6.53 -10.23
CA THR A 88 -15.34 -6.65 -8.77
C THR A 88 -16.78 -6.64 -8.23
N VAL A 89 -17.07 -7.59 -7.35
CA VAL A 89 -18.33 -7.69 -6.59
C VAL A 89 -18.11 -7.17 -5.17
N ARG A 90 -16.89 -7.35 -4.63
CA ARG A 90 -16.44 -6.72 -3.39
C ARG A 90 -16.11 -5.24 -3.65
N VAL A 91 -16.11 -4.45 -2.58
CA VAL A 91 -15.80 -3.00 -2.67
C VAL A 91 -14.32 -2.82 -3.06
N PRO A 92 -13.99 -1.88 -3.96
CA PRO A 92 -14.89 -1.07 -4.80
C PRO A 92 -15.61 -1.93 -5.84
N LYS A 93 -16.95 -1.86 -5.92
CA LYS A 93 -17.77 -2.69 -6.82
C LYS A 93 -17.73 -2.18 -8.27
N GLY A 94 -17.92 -3.07 -9.22
CA GLY A 94 -18.10 -2.74 -10.63
C GLY A 94 -16.83 -2.26 -11.33
N ARG A 95 -15.65 -2.65 -10.84
CA ARG A 95 -14.34 -2.27 -11.39
C ARG A 95 -13.71 -3.44 -12.18
N PRO A 96 -12.86 -3.18 -13.19
CA PRO A 96 -12.60 -1.89 -13.86
C PRO A 96 -13.88 -1.25 -14.37
N ALA A 97 -13.94 0.08 -14.49
CA ALA A 97 -15.15 0.76 -14.97
C ALA A 97 -15.28 0.69 -16.51
N ALA A 98 -14.17 0.85 -17.21
CA ALA A 98 -14.10 0.74 -18.67
C ALA A 98 -13.81 -0.71 -19.13
N GLY A 99 -14.05 -0.99 -20.41
CA GLY A 99 -13.78 -2.30 -21.03
C GLY A 99 -14.82 -3.38 -20.71
N GLN A 100 -14.55 -4.62 -21.13
CA GLN A 100 -15.36 -5.81 -20.86
C GLN A 100 -14.48 -6.98 -20.39
N PRO A 101 -14.95 -7.82 -19.44
CA PRO A 101 -14.20 -8.98 -18.98
C PRO A 101 -14.11 -10.10 -20.04
N PRO A 102 -13.13 -11.02 -19.93
CA PRO A 102 -12.09 -11.06 -18.90
C PRO A 102 -11.07 -9.94 -19.10
N PHE A 103 -10.65 -9.32 -17.98
CA PHE A 103 -9.66 -8.26 -17.99
C PHE A 103 -8.24 -8.83 -17.92
N SER A 104 -7.28 -8.15 -18.52
CA SER A 104 -5.87 -8.33 -18.14
C SER A 104 -5.64 -7.80 -16.72
N TRP A 105 -4.58 -8.29 -16.09
CA TRP A 105 -4.19 -7.78 -14.78
C TRP A 105 -3.77 -6.31 -14.86
N GLU A 106 -3.08 -5.93 -15.94
CA GLU A 106 -2.61 -4.58 -16.18
C GLU A 106 -3.76 -3.57 -16.28
N GLU A 107 -4.81 -3.86 -17.05
CA GLU A 107 -6.01 -3.02 -17.14
C GLU A 107 -6.65 -2.83 -15.76
N SER A 108 -6.77 -3.91 -14.99
CA SER A 108 -7.31 -3.82 -13.64
C SER A 108 -6.39 -3.08 -12.67
N ALA A 109 -5.08 -3.23 -12.79
CA ALA A 109 -4.13 -2.57 -11.93
C ALA A 109 -4.12 -1.06 -12.18
N VAL A 110 -4.16 -0.63 -13.45
CA VAL A 110 -4.27 0.78 -13.82
C VAL A 110 -5.56 1.39 -13.26
N ASP A 111 -6.72 0.74 -13.46
CA ASP A 111 -8.00 1.23 -12.89
C ASP A 111 -7.91 1.37 -11.36
N ALA A 112 -7.29 0.42 -10.66
CA ALA A 112 -7.11 0.44 -9.22
C ALA A 112 -6.21 1.57 -8.72
N LEU A 113 -5.09 1.83 -9.41
CA LEU A 113 -4.13 2.85 -9.02
C LEU A 113 -4.65 4.27 -9.33
N VAL A 114 -5.34 4.45 -10.47
CA VAL A 114 -6.04 5.71 -10.82
C VAL A 114 -7.19 5.95 -9.85
N LEU A 115 -7.97 4.92 -9.51
CA LEU A 115 -9.01 5.05 -8.48
C LEU A 115 -8.41 5.41 -7.11
N ALA A 116 -7.17 5.01 -6.85
CA ALA A 116 -6.43 5.38 -5.64
C ALA A 116 -5.73 6.75 -5.76
N GLY A 117 -5.88 7.46 -6.88
CA GLY A 117 -5.32 8.79 -7.12
C GLY A 117 -3.80 8.80 -7.25
N LEU A 118 -3.21 7.64 -7.54
CA LEU A 118 -1.76 7.48 -7.60
C LEU A 118 -1.17 7.95 -8.95
N ASP A 119 -2.02 8.25 -9.92
CA ASP A 119 -1.68 8.94 -11.17
C ASP A 119 -1.41 10.44 -10.97
N ALA A 120 -1.81 11.00 -9.83
CA ALA A 120 -1.56 12.39 -9.43
C ALA A 120 -0.61 12.51 -8.22
N TRP A 121 -0.04 11.41 -7.75
CA TRP A 121 0.85 11.38 -6.60
C TRP A 121 2.32 11.34 -7.01
N GLU A 122 3.13 12.25 -6.47
CA GLU A 122 4.53 12.41 -6.88
C GLU A 122 5.54 12.11 -5.75
N ASP A 123 5.12 12.15 -4.48
CA ASP A 123 6.03 11.93 -3.34
C ASP A 123 6.28 10.43 -3.12
N TRP A 124 7.27 9.89 -3.82
CA TRP A 124 7.76 8.53 -3.62
C TRP A 124 8.95 8.45 -2.66
N SER A 125 9.10 9.43 -1.76
CA SER A 125 9.96 9.29 -0.59
C SER A 125 9.47 8.15 0.31
N LEU A 126 10.27 7.74 1.27
CA LEU A 126 9.90 6.68 2.21
C LEU A 126 8.60 6.99 2.96
N ALA A 127 8.45 8.25 3.38
CA ALA A 127 7.25 8.72 4.06
C ALA A 127 6.04 8.79 3.13
N GLY A 128 6.22 9.25 1.89
CA GLY A 128 5.16 9.33 0.90
C GLY A 128 4.64 7.94 0.49
N ALA A 129 5.54 6.98 0.27
CA ALA A 129 5.17 5.59 0.03
C ALA A 129 4.42 4.97 1.23
N ALA A 130 4.90 5.18 2.46
CA ALA A 130 4.21 4.71 3.66
C ALA A 130 2.79 5.29 3.79
N TYR A 131 2.63 6.59 3.49
CA TYR A 131 1.36 7.28 3.47
C TYR A 131 0.39 6.68 2.44
N VAL A 132 0.87 6.43 1.22
CA VAL A 132 0.10 5.78 0.15
C VAL A 132 -0.36 4.39 0.58
N PHE A 133 0.54 3.55 1.11
CA PHE A 133 0.18 2.22 1.58
C PHE A 133 -0.86 2.25 2.70
N GLU A 134 -0.71 3.14 3.68
CA GLU A 134 -1.69 3.26 4.76
C GLU A 134 -3.03 3.79 4.26
N GLY A 135 -3.02 4.72 3.31
CA GLY A 135 -4.22 5.24 2.65
C GLY A 135 -4.97 4.17 1.88
N TYR A 136 -4.25 3.29 1.18
CA TYR A 136 -4.81 2.18 0.39
C TYR A 136 -5.65 1.24 1.28
N ASN A 137 -5.12 0.87 2.44
CA ASN A 137 -5.83 0.08 3.44
C ASN A 137 -6.85 0.91 4.24
N GLY A 138 -6.51 2.16 4.56
CA GLY A 138 -7.26 3.11 5.37
C GLY A 138 -6.63 3.39 6.75
N PHE A 139 -6.73 4.66 7.18
CA PHE A 139 -6.19 5.21 8.44
C PHE A 139 -6.97 4.83 9.72
N GLY A 140 -7.66 3.69 9.73
CA GLY A 140 -8.50 3.27 10.86
C GLY A 140 -7.75 3.04 12.17
N TYR A 141 -6.46 2.69 12.08
CA TYR A 141 -5.60 2.38 13.22
C TYR A 141 -5.15 3.63 13.98
N ARG A 142 -4.97 4.75 13.27
CA ARG A 142 -4.61 6.05 13.88
C ARG A 142 -5.71 6.65 14.76
N ARG A 143 -6.95 6.21 14.57
CA ARG A 143 -8.12 6.66 15.36
C ARG A 143 -8.35 5.83 16.63
N ARG A 144 -7.53 4.82 16.88
CA ARG A 144 -7.59 4.03 18.11
C ARG A 144 -7.06 4.87 19.29
N SER A 145 -7.48 4.53 20.50
CA SER A 145 -6.94 5.09 21.74
C SER A 145 -6.48 3.93 22.65
N PRO A 146 -5.16 3.75 22.85
CA PRO A 146 -4.06 4.43 22.15
C PRO A 146 -4.04 4.09 20.65
N ALA A 147 -3.41 4.95 19.85
CA ALA A 147 -3.19 4.69 18.43
C ALA A 147 -2.34 3.43 18.26
N ILE A 148 -2.60 2.67 17.19
CA ILE A 148 -1.87 1.44 16.89
C ILE A 148 -1.16 1.63 15.55
N ASN A 149 0.09 1.18 15.47
CA ASN A 149 0.81 1.08 14.21
C ASN A 149 0.10 0.08 13.30
N SER A 150 -0.31 0.53 12.10
CA SER A 150 -1.09 -0.31 11.19
C SER A 150 -0.36 -1.62 10.86
N PRO A 151 -0.95 -2.81 11.10
CA PRO A 151 -0.36 -4.08 10.66
C PRO A 151 -0.20 -4.15 9.14
N TYR A 152 -1.01 -3.41 8.37
CA TYR A 152 -0.85 -3.33 6.92
C TYR A 152 0.50 -2.72 6.52
N LEU A 153 1.05 -1.81 7.34
CA LEU A 153 2.39 -1.27 7.14
C LEU A 153 3.46 -2.12 7.84
N TRP A 154 3.24 -2.43 9.12
CA TRP A 154 4.32 -2.78 10.05
C TRP A 154 4.30 -4.24 10.53
N SER A 155 3.33 -5.05 10.09
CA SER A 155 3.37 -6.47 10.41
C SER A 155 4.69 -7.09 9.94
N PHE A 156 5.25 -7.96 10.79
CA PHE A 156 6.59 -8.58 10.69
C PHE A 156 7.77 -7.71 11.15
N THR A 157 7.58 -6.43 11.48
CA THR A 157 8.60 -5.63 12.16
C THR A 157 8.37 -5.57 13.67
N THR A 158 9.31 -5.00 14.41
CA THR A 158 9.15 -4.74 15.85
C THR A 158 8.17 -3.59 16.17
N ALA A 159 7.78 -2.76 15.18
CA ALA A 159 6.80 -1.68 15.36
C ALA A 159 5.36 -2.17 15.58
N TYR A 160 5.07 -3.44 15.28
CA TYR A 160 3.76 -4.04 15.47
C TYR A 160 3.86 -5.29 16.35
N ALA A 161 2.90 -5.46 17.25
CA ALA A 161 2.79 -6.63 18.13
C ALA A 161 1.45 -7.36 17.95
N SER A 162 0.34 -6.66 18.14
CA SER A 162 -1.02 -7.20 18.00
C SER A 162 -2.03 -6.07 17.80
N GLY A 163 -3.28 -6.43 17.51
CA GLY A 163 -4.36 -5.50 17.25
C GLY A 163 -4.63 -5.42 15.75
N LYS A 164 -5.81 -5.84 15.31
CA LYS A 164 -6.26 -5.65 13.93
C LYS A 164 -7.77 -5.60 13.79
N TYR A 165 -8.21 -4.98 12.70
CA TYR A 165 -9.55 -5.23 12.20
C TYR A 165 -9.57 -6.63 11.56
N VAL A 166 -10.43 -7.52 12.07
CA VAL A 166 -10.59 -8.90 11.58
C VAL A 166 -11.69 -9.01 10.53
N ALA A 167 -12.59 -8.03 10.51
CA ALA A 167 -13.57 -7.76 9.48
C ALA A 167 -13.84 -6.25 9.46
N ASP A 168 -14.62 -5.77 8.49
CA ASP A 168 -14.98 -4.36 8.38
C ASP A 168 -15.63 -3.84 9.67
N GLY A 169 -14.97 -2.87 10.30
CA GLY A 169 -15.40 -2.30 11.59
C GLY A 169 -15.19 -3.19 12.81
N VAL A 170 -14.81 -4.46 12.64
CA VAL A 170 -14.66 -5.42 13.75
C VAL A 170 -13.21 -5.43 14.23
N TRP A 171 -12.97 -4.71 15.33
CA TRP A 171 -11.66 -4.64 15.99
C TRP A 171 -11.41 -5.83 16.93
N SER A 172 -10.20 -6.38 16.90
CA SER A 172 -9.67 -7.27 17.93
C SER A 172 -8.34 -6.72 18.43
N ALA A 173 -8.20 -6.55 19.75
CA ALA A 173 -6.97 -6.08 20.37
C ALA A 173 -5.85 -7.13 20.38
N THR A 174 -6.20 -8.42 20.31
CA THR A 174 -5.26 -9.54 20.47
C THR A 174 -4.97 -10.28 19.17
N ALA A 175 -5.78 -10.08 18.13
CA ALA A 175 -5.51 -10.67 16.83
C ALA A 175 -4.18 -10.14 16.26
N VAL A 176 -3.36 -11.05 15.76
CA VAL A 176 -2.05 -10.74 15.16
C VAL A 176 -2.14 -10.95 13.66
N SER A 177 -1.67 -9.98 12.87
CA SER A 177 -1.55 -10.17 11.43
C SER A 177 -0.54 -11.26 11.09
N ARG A 178 -0.95 -12.17 10.19
CA ARG A 178 -0.08 -13.20 9.61
C ARG A 178 0.45 -12.81 8.22
N GLN A 179 0.05 -11.63 7.75
CA GLN A 179 0.46 -11.08 6.47
C GLN A 179 1.64 -10.12 6.69
N CYS A 180 2.63 -10.16 5.80
CA CYS A 180 3.75 -9.23 5.81
C CYS A 180 3.27 -7.80 5.53
N GLY A 181 3.75 -6.82 6.29
CA GLY A 181 3.41 -5.41 6.09
C GLY A 181 4.16 -4.78 4.92
N ALA A 182 3.59 -3.74 4.34
CA ALA A 182 4.14 -3.01 3.20
C ALA A 182 5.54 -2.43 3.49
N MET A 183 5.74 -1.85 4.69
CA MET A 183 7.03 -1.27 5.07
C MET A 183 8.05 -2.34 5.43
N ALA A 184 7.62 -3.51 5.93
CA ALA A 184 8.51 -4.65 6.10
C ALA A 184 9.04 -5.17 4.75
N LEU A 185 8.18 -5.24 3.73
CA LEU A 185 8.59 -5.61 2.37
C LEU A 185 9.52 -4.56 1.73
N LEU A 186 9.22 -3.27 1.92
CA LEU A 186 10.07 -2.20 1.43
C LEU A 186 11.48 -2.28 2.06
N LEU A 187 11.56 -2.50 3.37
CA LEU A 187 12.83 -2.71 4.06
C LEU A 187 13.59 -3.92 3.50
N ALA A 188 12.93 -5.06 3.32
CA ALA A 188 13.57 -6.25 2.75
C ALA A 188 14.05 -6.06 1.31
N LEU A 189 13.34 -5.29 0.48
CA LEU A 189 13.78 -4.95 -0.87
C LEU A 189 15.05 -4.08 -0.86
N ILE A 190 15.14 -3.13 0.08
CA ILE A 190 16.30 -2.26 0.28
C ILE A 190 17.49 -3.07 0.80
N GLU A 191 17.31 -3.86 1.85
CA GLU A 191 18.37 -4.69 2.46
C GLU A 191 18.92 -5.73 1.47
N ALA A 192 18.08 -6.26 0.58
CA ALA A 192 18.50 -7.17 -0.48
C ALA A 192 19.15 -6.47 -1.68
N GLY A 193 19.24 -5.13 -1.69
CA GLY A 193 19.79 -4.34 -2.80
C GLY A 193 18.95 -4.40 -4.08
N LEU A 194 17.67 -4.80 -3.98
CA LEU A 194 16.76 -4.93 -5.14
C LEU A 194 16.19 -3.57 -5.58
N ILE A 195 16.21 -2.59 -4.68
CA ILE A 195 15.93 -1.17 -4.92
C ILE A 195 16.92 -0.31 -4.13
N ALA A 196 17.12 0.94 -4.58
CA ALA A 196 17.78 1.95 -3.76
C ALA A 196 16.85 2.42 -2.62
N HIS A 197 17.43 2.98 -1.56
CA HIS A 197 16.64 3.62 -0.51
C HIS A 197 15.83 4.80 -1.11
N PRO A 198 14.50 4.89 -0.91
CA PRO A 198 13.66 5.92 -1.54
C PRO A 198 14.12 7.36 -1.28
N ASP A 199 14.59 7.65 -0.07
CA ASP A 199 15.10 8.99 0.28
C ASP A 199 16.48 9.31 -0.33
N ALA A 200 17.19 8.35 -0.94
CA ALA A 200 18.52 8.59 -1.53
C ALA A 200 18.47 9.44 -2.82
N ALA A 201 17.33 9.47 -3.50
CA ALA A 201 17.12 10.25 -4.72
C ALA A 201 16.49 11.62 -4.45
N THR A 202 16.15 11.94 -3.20
CA THR A 202 15.52 13.23 -2.85
C THR A 202 16.62 14.24 -2.55
N PRO A 203 16.84 15.29 -3.37
CA PRO A 203 17.67 16.41 -2.93
C PRO A 203 17.06 16.98 -1.66
N ALA A 204 17.90 17.26 -0.66
CA ALA A 204 17.48 17.99 0.54
C ALA A 204 16.89 19.34 0.12
N GLY A 205 15.56 19.43 -0.05
CA GLY A 205 14.92 20.68 -0.50
C GLY A 205 13.63 20.59 -1.31
N LEU A 206 13.12 19.41 -1.69
CA LEU A 206 11.75 19.35 -2.22
C LEU A 206 10.75 19.49 -1.07
N THR A 207 10.36 20.73 -0.82
CA THR A 207 9.14 21.11 -0.08
C THR A 207 7.98 20.26 -0.57
N LEU A 208 7.35 19.54 0.35
CA LEU A 208 6.07 18.87 0.13
C LEU A 208 5.14 19.83 -0.63
N PRO A 209 4.60 19.46 -1.81
CA PRO A 209 3.56 20.27 -2.42
C PRO A 209 2.41 20.42 -1.41
N ALA A 210 1.97 21.67 -1.24
CA ALA A 210 1.05 22.10 -0.19
C ALA A 210 -0.40 21.65 -0.40
N ASP A 211 -0.68 20.66 -1.25
CA ASP A 211 -2.04 20.17 -1.46
C ASP A 211 -2.21 18.66 -1.18
N PRO A 212 -2.67 18.29 0.03
CA PRO A 212 -3.05 16.92 0.40
C PRO A 212 -4.37 16.44 -0.23
N ALA A 213 -5.03 17.22 -1.09
CA ALA A 213 -6.40 16.94 -1.54
C ALA A 213 -6.55 15.71 -2.46
N ALA A 214 -5.50 15.25 -3.13
CA ALA A 214 -5.60 14.16 -4.11
C ALA A 214 -6.00 12.80 -3.50
N LEU A 215 -5.53 12.48 -2.30
CA LEU A 215 -5.94 11.26 -1.58
C LEU A 215 -7.21 11.46 -0.72
N HIS A 216 -7.60 12.70 -0.45
CA HIS A 216 -8.73 13.01 0.45
C HIS A 216 -10.12 12.83 -0.19
N VAL A 217 -10.21 12.93 -1.52
CA VAL A 217 -11.48 12.72 -2.24
C VAL A 217 -11.88 11.22 -2.27
N LEU A 218 -10.91 10.32 -2.13
CA LEU A 218 -11.09 8.87 -2.34
C LEU A 218 -11.64 8.12 -1.13
N ALA A 219 -11.41 8.63 0.08
CA ALA A 219 -12.06 8.10 1.28
C ALA A 219 -13.54 8.52 1.39
N LYS A 220 -13.95 9.64 0.75
CA LYS A 220 -15.34 10.14 0.77
C LYS A 220 -16.24 9.54 -0.31
N ALA A 221 -15.70 9.10 -1.44
CA ALA A 221 -16.47 8.36 -2.45
C ALA A 221 -17.00 7.00 -1.94
N ARG A 222 -16.50 6.52 -0.79
CA ARG A 222 -16.95 5.27 -0.14
C ARG A 222 -18.14 5.42 0.83
N GLN A 223 -18.60 6.63 1.15
CA GLN A 223 -19.78 6.83 2.03
C GLN A 223 -20.96 7.52 1.34
N SER A 224 -20.77 8.13 0.16
CA SER A 224 -21.82 8.91 -0.51
C SER A 224 -22.37 8.28 -1.81
N LEU A 225 -21.93 7.07 -2.16
CA LEU A 225 -22.46 6.27 -3.29
C LEU A 225 -23.16 4.99 -2.80
N ALA A 226 -23.54 4.97 -1.53
CA ALA A 226 -24.37 3.93 -0.90
C ALA A 226 -25.67 4.52 -0.32
N ALA A 227 -26.16 5.60 -0.94
CA ALA A 227 -27.54 6.07 -0.83
C ALA A 227 -28.18 5.93 -2.21
#